data_AF-D3F314-F1
#
_entry.id   AF-D3F314-F1
#
_cell.length_a   1.000
_cell.length_b   1.000
_cell.length_c   1.000
_cell.angle_alpha   90.00
_cell.angle_beta   90.00
_cell.angle_gamma   90.00
#
_symmetry.space_group_name_H-M   'P 1'
#
loop_
_entity.id
_entity.type
_entity.pdbx_description
1 polymer ?
#
loop_
_entity_poly.entity_id
_entity_poly.type
_entity_poly.pdbx_seq_one_letter_code
_entity_poly.pdbx_strand_id
1 'polypeptide(L)' 'MPLERIAWIVTVAICLITAVIVLLSGYVGYSAVVFAIACSAAINLR' A
#
# COMPACT_ATOMS: atom_id res chain seq x y z
N MET A 1 -16.29 12.13 3.33
CA MET A 1 -14.85 12.34 3.05
C MET A 1 -14.72 12.82 1.61
N PRO A 2 -13.83 13.76 1.28
CA PRO A 2 -13.60 14.17 -0.10
C PRO A 2 -13.17 12.95 -0.95
N LEU A 3 -13.59 12.91 -2.21
CA LEU A 3 -13.34 11.80 -3.14
C LEU A 3 -11.84 11.44 -3.22
N GLU A 4 -10.98 12.46 -3.24
CA GLU A 4 -9.53 12.33 -3.24
C GLU A 4 -9.01 11.50 -2.05
N ARG A 5 -9.52 11.78 -0.85
CA ARG A 5 -9.12 11.05 0.36
C ARG A 5 -9.51 9.58 0.28
N ILE A 6 -10.69 9.28 -0.28
CA ILE A 6 -11.14 7.90 -0.48
C ILE A 6 -10.21 7.18 -1.46
N ALA A 7 -9.84 7.83 -2.57
CA ALA A 7 -8.91 7.26 -3.55
C ALA A 7 -7.55 6.92 -2.94
N TRP A 8 -7.00 7.81 -2.10
CA TRP A 8 -5.73 7.55 -1.42
C TRP A 8 -5.85 6.46 -0.35
N ILE A 9 -6.97 6.37 0.39
CA ILE A 9 -7.19 5.29 1.37
C ILE A 9 -7.23 3.94 0.65
N VAL A 10 -7.97 3.86 -0.45
CA VAL A 10 -8.08 2.62 -1.25
C VAL A 10 -6.72 2.22 -1.81
N THR A 11 -5.94 3.18 -2.32
CA THR A 11 -4.58 2.92 -2.83
C THR A 11 -3.68 2.33 -1.74
N VAL A 12 -3.62 2.96 -0.57
CA VAL A 12 -2.82 2.48 0.57
C VAL A 12 -3.26 1.08 0.99
N ALA A 13 -4.57 0.83 1.09
CA ALA A 13 -5.12 -0.46 1.46
C ALA A 13 -4.72 -1.57 0.47
N ILE A 14 -4.84 -1.31 -0.85
CA ILE A 14 -4.47 -2.29 -1.89
C ILE A 14 -2.97 -2.56 -1.85
N CYS A 15 -2.12 -1.54 -1.68
CA CYS A 15 -0.68 -1.74 -1.56
C CYS A 15 -0.32 -2.57 -0.31
N LEU A 16 -0.93 -2.31 0.85
CA LEU A 16 -0.69 -3.11 2.06
C LEU A 16 -1.15 -4.56 1.89
N ILE A 17 -2.34 -4.79 1.32
CA ILE A 17 -2.84 -6.14 1.04
C ILE A 17 -1.88 -6.89 0.11
N THR A 18 -1.42 -6.22 -0.95
CA THR A 18 -0.45 -6.80 -1.88
C THR A 18 0.88 -7.12 -1.20
N ALA A 19 1.40 -6.22 -0.36
CA ALA A 19 2.63 -6.46 0.40
C ALA A 19 2.52 -7.72 1.28
N VAL A 20 1.36 -7.93 1.92
CA VAL A 20 1.08 -9.12 2.74
C VAL A 20 0.99 -10.38 1.87
N ILE A 21 0.25 -10.35 0.76
CA ILE A 21 0.12 -11.49 -0.15
C ILE A 21 1.50 -11.93 -0.68
N VAL A 22 2.31 -10.96 -1.11
CA VAL A 22 3.63 -11.20 -1.67
C VAL A 22 4.59 -11.73 -0.59
N LEU A 23 4.48 -11.24 0.65
CA LEU A 23 5.26 -11.75 1.79
C LEU A 23 4.91 -13.22 2.09
N LEU A 24 3.61 -13.53 2.16
CA LEU A 24 3.11 -14.89 2.40
C LEU A 24 3.49 -15.85 1.26
N SER A 25 3.74 -15.32 0.07
CA SER A 25 4.22 -16.07 -1.09
C SER A 25 5.75 -16.29 -1.10
N GLY A 26 6.48 -15.81 -0.09
CA GLY A 26 7.94 -15.96 0.02
C GLY A 26 8.76 -14.92 -0.74
N TYR A 27 8.12 -13.94 -1.39
CA TYR A 27 8.78 -12.90 -2.19
C TYR A 27 9.16 -11.68 -1.34
N VAL A 28 10.10 -11.85 -0.41
CA VAL A 28 10.47 -10.84 0.58
C VAL A 28 10.89 -9.50 -0.06
N GLY A 29 11.71 -9.53 -1.12
CA GLY A 29 12.17 -8.32 -1.81
C GLY A 29 11.02 -7.52 -2.42
N TYR A 30 10.08 -8.18 -3.09
CA TYR A 30 8.91 -7.52 -3.67
C TYR A 30 7.96 -7.01 -2.58
N SER A 31 7.78 -7.74 -1.49
CA SER A 31 6.97 -7.29 -0.36
C SER A 31 7.51 -5.99 0.25
N ALA A 32 8.82 -5.90 0.47
CA ALA A 32 9.47 -4.70 0.99
C ALA A 32 9.27 -3.48 0.06
N VAL A 33 9.38 -3.68 -1.25
CA VAL A 33 9.15 -2.62 -2.25
C VAL A 33 7.69 -2.17 -2.22
N VAL A 34 6.73 -3.09 -2.24
CA VAL A 34 5.30 -2.77 -2.23
C VAL A 34 4.89 -2.08 -0.91
N PHE A 35 5.49 -2.48 0.21
CA PHE A 35 5.31 -1.82 1.49
C PHE A 35 5.83 -0.37 1.48
N ALA A 36 7.01 -0.12 0.91
CA ALA A 36 7.54 1.24 0.75
C ALA A 36 6.62 2.12 -0.12
N ILE A 37 6.04 1.55 -1.18
CA ILE A 37 5.03 2.24 -2.00
C ILE A 37 3.80 2.60 -1.17
N ALA A 38 3.31 1.69 -0.31
CA ALA A 38 2.18 1.97 0.58
C ALA A 38 2.47 3.14 1.54
N CYS A 39 3.67 3.18 2.13
CA CYS A 39 4.10 4.28 2.99
C CYS A 39 4.16 5.61 2.24
N SER A 40 4.66 5.62 1.01
CA SER A 40 4.69 6.82 0.16
C SER A 40 3.27 7.31 -0.19
N ALA A 41 2.38 6.40 -0.57
CA ALA A 41 0.98 6.71 -0.87
C ALA A 41 0.26 7.31 0.35
N ALA A 42 0.57 6.83 1.56
CA ALA A 42 -0.05 7.32 2.80
C ALA A 42 0.27 8.79 3.11
N ILE A 43 1.33 9.36 2.54
CA ILE A 43 1.64 10.79 2.70
C ILE A 43 0.53 11.68 2.14
N ASN A 44 -0.19 11.22 1.10
CA ASN A 44 -1.31 11.94 0.48
C ASN A 44 -2.61 11.88 1.31
N LEU A 45 -2.62 11.20 2.46
CA LEU A 45 -3.76 11.15 3.38
C LEU A 45 -3.73 12.24 4.45
N ARG A 46 -2.60 12.93 4.60
CA ARG A 46 -2.41 14.07 5.49
C ARG A 46 -3.22 15.27 4.98
#